data_AF-A0A8J7TQ00-F1
#
_entry.id   AF-A0A8J7TQ00-F1
#
_cell.length_a   1.000
_cell.length_b   1.000
_cell.length_c   1.000
_cell.angle_alpha   90.00
_cell.angle_beta   90.00
_cell.angle_gamma   90.00
#
_symmetry.space_group_name_H-M   'P 1'
#
loop_
_entity.id
_entity.type
_entity.pdbx_description
1 polymer ?
#
loop_
_entity_poly.entity_id
_entity_poly.type
_entity_poly.pdbx_seq_one_letter_code
_entity_poly.pdbx_strand_id
1 'polypeptide(L)'
;MRSCIFWLLLWPALAGAAPDRAGLIHAWEASLRSDGALDLQADGSYHYRNEAIGYDGGVKLLTAIVNKDGAGASLAEGMGARGSVDFDLSDLPASTQLPGSVGLLSWKAERQNFVYDDAKQTWLPMADWAKSYYRSGRRAGLGWWLLDYALPIGLVALLAAVLWTVARVQRRANRQLSASDDITRRSRENLERAAALQEAQQARMQESLELARRNTATLEAILEELRRRPVP
;
A
#
# COMPACT_ATOMS: atom_id res chain seq x y z
N MET A 1 67.47 7.49 -39.77
CA MET A 1 67.01 6.57 -38.71
C MET A 1 67.00 7.30 -37.38
N ARG A 2 65.82 7.79 -36.92
CA ARG A 2 65.48 8.14 -35.53
C ARG A 2 64.08 8.81 -35.50
N SER A 3 63.08 8.04 -35.94
CA SER A 3 61.66 8.37 -35.76
C SER A 3 61.06 7.25 -34.92
N CYS A 4 60.88 7.44 -33.62
CA CYS A 4 60.21 6.42 -32.79
C CYS A 4 59.72 6.86 -31.39
N ILE A 5 59.68 8.16 -31.03
CA ILE A 5 59.28 8.55 -29.67
C ILE A 5 58.42 9.81 -29.68
N PHE A 6 57.18 9.70 -30.18
CA PHE A 6 56.15 10.74 -29.97
C PHE A 6 54.72 10.16 -29.84
N TRP A 7 54.60 8.85 -29.60
CA TRP A 7 53.29 8.14 -29.53
C TRP A 7 52.86 7.74 -28.12
N LEU A 8 53.45 8.31 -27.07
CA LEU A 8 53.14 8.02 -25.66
C LEU A 8 52.49 9.19 -24.88
N LEU A 9 52.14 10.30 -25.55
CA LEU A 9 51.52 11.49 -24.92
C LEU A 9 50.02 11.67 -25.21
N LEU A 10 49.35 10.63 -25.71
CA LEU A 10 47.90 10.60 -25.90
C LEU A 10 47.30 9.39 -25.19
N TRP A 11 47.68 9.21 -23.93
CA TRP A 11 46.76 8.56 -22.99
C TRP A 11 45.81 9.67 -22.52
N PRO A 12 44.53 9.69 -22.92
CA PRO A 12 43.60 10.57 -22.24
C PRO A 12 43.61 10.10 -20.80
N ALA A 13 44.05 10.98 -19.91
CA ALA A 13 43.85 10.77 -18.50
C ALA A 13 42.37 10.45 -18.32
N LEU A 14 42.06 9.20 -17.99
CA LEU A 14 40.87 8.80 -17.25
C LEU A 14 40.95 9.47 -15.87
N ALA A 15 41.01 10.80 -15.85
CA ALA A 15 40.63 11.57 -14.70
C ALA A 15 39.12 11.40 -14.66
N GLY A 16 38.63 10.55 -13.75
CA GLY A 16 37.22 10.53 -13.40
C GLY A 16 36.76 11.98 -13.25
N ALA A 17 35.66 12.35 -13.92
CA ALA A 17 35.18 13.72 -13.91
C ALA A 17 35.03 14.12 -12.43
N ALA A 18 35.58 15.26 -12.01
CA ALA A 18 35.35 15.71 -10.65
C ALA A 18 33.84 15.98 -10.45
N PRO A 19 33.32 15.89 -9.21
CA PRO A 19 31.94 16.30 -8.91
C PRO A 19 31.84 17.85 -8.90
N ASP A 20 32.19 18.48 -10.01
CA ASP A 20 32.21 19.93 -10.19
C ASP A 20 31.41 20.35 -11.43
N ARG A 21 31.27 21.67 -11.60
CA ARG A 21 30.45 22.25 -12.67
C ARG A 21 30.99 21.90 -14.06
N ALA A 22 32.31 21.88 -14.24
CA ALA A 22 32.92 21.53 -15.51
C ALA A 22 32.66 20.07 -15.88
N GLY A 23 32.84 19.15 -14.93
CA GLY A 23 32.50 17.74 -15.09
C GLY A 23 31.03 17.52 -15.43
N LEU A 24 30.13 18.27 -14.78
CA LEU A 24 28.69 18.21 -15.07
C LEU A 24 28.38 18.66 -16.50
N ILE A 25 28.94 19.79 -16.95
CA ILE A 25 28.73 20.29 -18.31
C ILE A 25 29.25 19.31 -19.34
N HIS A 26 30.46 18.76 -19.15
CA HIS A 26 31.01 17.76 -20.07
C HIS A 26 30.16 16.50 -20.15
N ALA A 27 29.61 16.03 -19.03
CA ALA A 27 28.71 14.89 -19.02
C ALA A 27 27.36 15.18 -19.70
N TRP A 28 26.83 16.39 -19.52
CA TRP A 28 25.64 16.85 -20.23
C TRP A 28 25.89 16.91 -21.75
N GLU A 29 27.00 17.49 -22.20
CA GLU A 29 27.36 17.49 -23.62
C GLU A 29 27.54 16.06 -24.16
N ALA A 30 28.18 15.17 -23.41
CA ALA A 30 28.33 13.76 -23.78
C ALA A 30 26.97 13.07 -23.92
N SER A 31 25.99 13.37 -23.05
CA SER A 31 24.63 12.85 -23.13
C SER A 31 23.84 13.39 -24.33
N LEU A 32 24.15 14.59 -24.81
CA LEU A 32 23.57 15.11 -26.05
C LEU A 32 24.19 14.41 -27.25
N ARG A 33 25.53 14.26 -27.25
CA ARG A 33 26.28 13.59 -28.32
C ARG A 33 25.97 12.10 -28.45
N SER A 34 25.50 11.42 -27.40
CA SER A 34 25.13 10.00 -27.49
C SER A 34 23.91 9.77 -28.39
N ASP A 35 23.02 10.77 -28.48
CA ASP A 35 21.71 10.63 -29.11
C ASP A 35 21.55 11.53 -30.34
N GLY A 36 22.52 12.40 -30.61
CA GLY A 36 22.50 13.35 -31.72
C GLY A 36 23.86 13.97 -32.00
N ALA A 37 23.91 14.85 -33.01
CA ALA A 37 25.10 15.64 -33.30
C ALA A 37 25.06 16.95 -32.50
N LEU A 38 26.15 17.28 -31.81
CA LEU A 38 26.30 18.50 -31.03
C LEU A 38 27.57 19.24 -31.45
N ASP A 39 27.39 20.42 -32.05
CA ASP A 39 28.47 21.27 -32.53
C ASP A 39 28.53 22.57 -31.72
N LEU A 40 29.70 22.91 -31.19
CA LEU A 40 29.90 24.18 -30.46
C LEU A 40 30.01 25.34 -31.45
N GLN A 41 29.22 26.39 -31.25
CA GLN A 41 29.23 27.60 -32.04
C GLN A 41 30.19 28.66 -31.47
N ALA A 42 30.57 29.63 -32.29
CA ALA A 42 31.54 30.67 -31.92
C ALA A 42 31.08 31.59 -30.77
N ASP A 43 29.78 31.70 -30.53
CA ASP A 43 29.17 32.50 -29.47
C ASP A 43 29.04 31.74 -28.14
N GLY A 44 29.52 30.49 -28.08
CA GLY A 44 29.39 29.61 -26.92
C GLY A 44 28.02 28.93 -26.79
N SER A 45 27.13 29.09 -27.77
CA SER A 45 25.95 28.23 -27.93
C SER A 45 26.32 26.92 -28.63
N TYR A 46 25.38 26.00 -28.70
CA TYR A 46 25.53 24.73 -29.42
C TYR A 46 24.50 24.64 -30.52
N HIS A 47 24.87 24.04 -31.65
CA HIS A 47 23.91 23.51 -32.60
C HIS A 47 23.68 22.03 -32.28
N TYR A 48 22.42 21.63 -32.12
CA TYR A 48 22.04 20.26 -31.80
C TYR A 48 21.06 19.70 -32.82
N ARG A 49 21.40 18.54 -33.36
CA ARG A 49 20.57 17.81 -34.32
C ARG A 49 20.31 16.39 -33.86
N ASN A 50 19.03 16.03 -33.77
CA ASN A 50 18.56 14.71 -33.38
C ASN A 50 17.30 14.34 -34.18
N GLU A 51 17.47 13.34 -35.06
CA GLU A 51 16.41 12.85 -35.95
C GLU A 51 15.27 12.16 -35.17
N ALA A 52 15.58 11.49 -34.04
CA ALA A 52 14.59 10.73 -33.28
C ALA A 52 13.53 11.62 -32.62
N ILE A 53 13.91 12.85 -32.27
CA ILE A 53 12.99 13.87 -31.73
C ILE A 53 12.59 14.92 -32.77
N GLY A 54 13.11 14.82 -34.00
CA GLY A 54 12.87 15.78 -35.08
C GLY A 54 13.34 17.20 -34.75
N TYR A 55 14.44 17.34 -34.02
CA TYR A 55 14.99 18.64 -33.62
C TYR A 55 16.31 18.92 -34.33
N ASP A 56 16.42 20.11 -34.91
CA ASP A 56 17.62 20.64 -35.55
C ASP A 56 17.65 22.14 -35.27
N GLY A 57 18.49 22.58 -34.34
CA GLY A 57 18.47 23.97 -33.87
C GLY A 57 19.49 24.31 -32.78
N GLY A 58 19.40 25.53 -32.27
CA GLY A 58 20.28 26.11 -31.26
C GLY A 58 19.93 25.68 -29.84
N VAL A 59 20.93 25.19 -29.11
CA VAL A 59 20.88 24.89 -27.68
C VAL A 59 21.78 25.87 -26.95
N LYS A 60 21.24 26.56 -25.94
CA LYS A 60 22.00 27.49 -25.11
C LYS A 60 22.02 27.03 -23.66
N LEU A 61 23.21 26.75 -23.14
CA LEU A 61 23.37 26.47 -21.71
C LEU A 61 23.07 27.74 -20.90
N LEU A 62 22.04 27.69 -20.04
CA LEU A 62 21.65 28.81 -19.18
C LEU A 62 22.38 28.74 -17.84
N THR A 63 22.28 27.60 -17.16
CA THR A 63 22.94 27.39 -15.88
C THR A 63 23.31 25.92 -15.67
N ALA A 64 24.32 25.70 -14.83
CA ALA A 64 24.72 24.38 -14.38
C ALA A 64 25.04 24.48 -12.89
N ILE A 65 24.22 23.80 -12.08
CA ILE A 65 24.25 23.86 -10.62
C ILE A 65 24.67 22.50 -10.11
N VAL A 66 25.71 22.47 -9.27
CA VAL A 66 26.15 21.28 -8.57
C VAL A 66 25.85 21.46 -7.10
N ASN A 67 25.05 20.55 -6.55
CA ASN A 67 24.81 20.46 -5.13
C ASN A 67 25.63 19.29 -4.55
N LYS A 68 26.66 19.65 -3.79
CA LYS A 68 27.51 18.72 -3.02
C LYS A 68 26.94 18.44 -1.63
N ASP A 69 26.08 19.33 -1.14
CA ASP A 69 25.48 19.24 0.20
C ASP A 69 24.20 18.40 0.13
N GLY A 70 24.40 17.09 -0.02
CA GLY A 70 23.35 16.08 0.00
C GLY A 70 23.01 15.56 1.40
N ALA A 71 23.22 16.33 2.47
CA ALA A 71 22.87 15.92 3.85
C ALA A 71 21.37 16.11 4.17
N GLY A 72 20.50 15.90 3.17
CA GLY A 72 19.06 15.76 3.33
C GLY A 72 18.64 14.31 3.20
N ALA A 73 19.15 13.46 4.12
CA ALA A 73 18.74 12.07 4.37
C ALA A 73 18.91 11.04 3.22
N SER A 74 19.98 10.24 3.31
CA SER A 74 19.93 8.76 3.12
C SER A 74 19.26 8.18 1.86
N LEU A 75 19.28 8.84 0.71
CA LEU A 75 18.67 8.30 -0.51
C LEU A 75 19.77 7.74 -1.44
N ALA A 76 20.04 6.44 -1.25
CA ALA A 76 20.87 5.55 -2.07
C ALA A 76 22.40 5.62 -1.90
N GLU A 77 22.97 4.53 -1.38
CA GLU A 77 24.39 4.27 -1.29
C GLU A 77 25.07 4.42 -2.67
N GLY A 78 26.06 5.33 -2.78
CA GLY A 78 26.83 5.57 -4.01
C GLY A 78 26.50 6.85 -4.79
N MET A 79 25.59 7.70 -4.31
CA MET A 79 25.35 9.04 -4.84
C MET A 79 26.24 10.08 -4.14
N GLY A 80 27.21 10.67 -4.86
CA GLY A 80 28.16 11.64 -4.30
C GLY A 80 27.75 13.10 -4.40
N ALA A 81 27.11 13.47 -5.51
CA ALA A 81 26.62 14.82 -5.76
C ALA A 81 25.44 14.81 -6.73
N ARG A 82 24.62 15.86 -6.69
CA ARG A 82 23.54 16.07 -7.67
C ARG A 82 23.85 17.28 -8.52
N GLY A 83 23.57 17.15 -9.81
CA GLY A 83 23.78 18.19 -10.81
C GLY A 83 22.48 18.50 -11.52
N SER A 84 22.21 19.78 -11.74
CA SER A 84 21.14 20.20 -12.64
C SER A 84 21.69 21.13 -13.70
N VAL A 85 21.32 20.87 -14.95
CA VAL A 85 21.68 21.67 -16.11
C VAL A 85 20.40 22.25 -16.68
N ASP A 86 20.30 23.57 -16.70
CA ASP A 86 19.22 24.26 -17.41
C ASP A 86 19.75 24.82 -18.71
N PHE A 87 18.99 24.59 -19.77
CA PHE A 87 19.35 24.99 -21.13
C PHE A 87 18.09 25.38 -21.89
N ASP A 88 18.28 26.31 -22.82
CA ASP A 88 17.23 26.79 -23.70
C ASP A 88 17.38 26.23 -25.10
N LEU A 89 16.25 26.08 -25.78
CA LEU A 89 16.16 25.67 -27.17
C LEU A 89 15.81 26.93 -27.95
N SER A 90 16.85 27.63 -28.41
CA SER A 90 16.79 29.04 -28.85
C SER A 90 15.85 29.28 -30.03
N ASP A 91 15.63 28.26 -30.85
CA ASP A 91 14.79 28.35 -32.05
C ASP A 91 13.33 27.94 -31.82
N LEU A 92 12.97 27.50 -30.60
CA LEU A 92 11.59 27.11 -30.32
C LEU A 92 10.77 28.32 -29.86
N PRO A 93 9.55 28.50 -30.39
CA PRO A 93 8.63 29.50 -29.86
C PRO A 93 8.32 29.19 -28.39
N ALA A 94 8.24 30.22 -27.55
CA ALA A 94 7.90 30.12 -26.14
C ALA A 94 6.53 29.44 -25.96
N SER A 95 6.54 28.12 -25.83
CA SER A 95 5.44 27.23 -25.42
C SER A 95 4.10 27.43 -26.14
N THR A 96 3.71 26.50 -27.04
CA THR A 96 2.39 25.79 -27.05
C THR A 96 1.94 25.22 -28.40
N GLN A 97 2.60 25.48 -29.54
CA GLN A 97 2.01 25.15 -30.86
C GLN A 97 2.83 24.21 -31.75
N LEU A 98 3.65 23.33 -31.18
CA LEU A 98 4.35 22.31 -31.97
C LEU A 98 3.63 20.95 -31.84
N PRO A 99 3.07 20.41 -32.93
CA PRO A 99 2.65 19.01 -32.99
C PRO A 99 3.86 18.13 -32.62
N GLY A 100 3.74 17.27 -31.60
CA GLY A 100 4.86 16.47 -31.10
C GLY A 100 5.69 17.09 -29.96
N SER A 101 5.32 18.29 -29.48
CA SER A 101 6.00 19.00 -28.37
C SER A 101 6.14 18.20 -27.07
N VAL A 102 5.26 17.24 -26.80
CA VAL A 102 5.36 16.36 -25.62
C VAL A 102 6.66 15.55 -25.63
N GLY A 103 7.08 15.05 -26.81
CA GLY A 103 8.32 14.29 -26.94
C GLY A 103 9.56 15.15 -26.69
N LEU A 104 9.57 16.38 -27.21
CA LEU A 104 10.67 17.33 -27.05
C LEU A 104 10.79 17.87 -25.61
N LEU A 105 9.66 18.15 -24.96
CA LEU A 105 9.64 18.57 -23.56
C LEU A 105 10.06 17.43 -22.61
N SER A 106 9.61 16.20 -22.86
CA SER A 106 10.05 15.01 -22.13
C SER A 106 11.55 14.78 -22.32
N TRP A 107 12.03 14.85 -23.57
CA TRP A 107 13.44 14.75 -23.92
C TRP A 107 14.30 15.80 -23.19
N LYS A 108 13.80 17.05 -23.11
CA LYS A 108 14.46 18.13 -22.38
C LYS A 108 14.52 17.81 -20.88
N ALA A 109 13.40 17.45 -20.27
CA ALA A 109 13.32 17.16 -18.84
C ALA A 109 14.25 16.03 -18.39
N GLU A 110 14.41 14.98 -19.22
CA GLU A 110 15.33 13.87 -18.95
C GLU A 110 16.81 14.28 -18.91
N ARG A 111 17.18 15.36 -19.61
CA ARG A 111 18.57 15.85 -19.75
C ARG A 111 18.91 17.03 -18.85
N GLN A 112 18.03 17.36 -17.91
CA GLN A 112 18.29 18.42 -16.93
C GLN A 112 18.89 17.90 -15.63
N ASN A 113 18.81 16.60 -15.33
CA ASN A 113 19.15 16.06 -14.02
C ASN A 113 20.25 15.00 -14.12
N PHE A 114 21.33 15.22 -13.37
CA PHE A 114 22.49 14.33 -13.32
C PHE A 114 22.82 13.96 -11.87
N VAL A 115 23.43 12.79 -11.73
CA VAL A 115 23.95 12.27 -10.47
C VAL A 115 25.41 11.91 -10.66
N TYR A 116 26.24 12.28 -9.70
CA TYR A 116 27.60 11.80 -9.62
C TYR A 116 27.63 10.43 -8.93
N ASP A 117 28.03 9.40 -9.68
CA ASP A 117 28.25 8.04 -9.17
C ASP A 117 29.65 7.98 -8.55
N ASP A 118 29.74 7.97 -7.22
CA ASP A 118 31.01 7.92 -6.49
C ASP A 118 31.78 6.63 -6.78
N ALA A 119 31.09 5.52 -7.07
CA ALA A 119 31.75 4.26 -7.33
C ALA A 119 32.45 4.26 -8.68
N LYS A 120 31.90 4.97 -9.66
CA LYS A 120 32.47 5.09 -11.02
C LYS A 120 33.25 6.37 -11.25
N GLN A 121 33.15 7.34 -10.34
CA GLN A 121 33.72 8.68 -10.48
C GLN A 121 33.27 9.37 -11.77
N THR A 122 31.98 9.24 -12.09
CA THR A 122 31.38 9.79 -13.31
C THR A 122 30.01 10.39 -13.06
N TRP A 123 29.72 11.49 -13.74
CA TRP A 123 28.38 12.03 -13.87
C TRP A 123 27.55 11.16 -14.81
N LEU A 124 26.34 10.80 -14.37
CA LEU A 124 25.38 10.03 -15.13
C LEU A 124 24.04 10.77 -15.17
N PRO A 125 23.29 10.68 -16.29
CA PRO A 125 21.89 11.09 -16.30
C PRO A 125 21.13 10.37 -15.17
N MET A 126 20.23 11.07 -14.48
CA MET A 126 19.48 10.52 -13.35
C MET A 126 18.76 9.20 -13.73
N ALA A 127 18.23 9.13 -14.95
CA ALA A 127 17.56 7.94 -15.46
C ALA A 127 18.51 6.72 -15.56
N ASP A 128 19.74 6.94 -16.01
CA ASP A 128 20.73 5.88 -16.16
C ASP A 128 21.35 5.46 -14.82
N TRP A 129 21.60 6.45 -13.95
CA TRP A 129 21.99 6.17 -12.57
C TRP A 129 20.91 5.32 -11.89
N ALA A 130 19.63 5.70 -11.98
CA ALA A 130 18.52 4.94 -11.40
C ALA A 130 18.45 3.51 -11.96
N LYS A 131 18.49 3.34 -13.30
CA LYS A 131 18.52 2.01 -13.93
C LYS A 131 19.70 1.17 -13.43
N SER A 132 20.88 1.77 -13.31
CA SER A 132 22.08 1.08 -12.85
C SER A 132 22.02 0.74 -11.36
N TYR A 133 21.48 1.63 -10.54
CA TYR A 133 21.28 1.44 -9.11
C TYR A 133 20.29 0.29 -8.86
N TYR A 134 19.13 0.31 -9.53
CA TYR A 134 18.13 -0.76 -9.43
C TYR A 134 18.62 -2.11 -9.99
N ARG A 135 19.38 -2.13 -11.10
CA ARG A 135 19.95 -3.39 -11.65
C ARG A 135 21.11 -3.93 -10.82
N SER A 136 21.93 -3.06 -10.24
CA SER A 136 23.16 -3.48 -9.56
C SER A 136 22.89 -4.26 -8.28
N GLY A 137 21.65 -4.27 -7.77
CA GLY A 137 21.27 -5.11 -6.62
C GLY A 137 22.24 -4.97 -5.45
N ARG A 138 22.85 -3.78 -5.30
CA ARG A 138 23.92 -3.53 -4.32
C ARG A 138 23.26 -3.46 -2.94
N ARG A 139 23.01 -4.65 -2.39
CA ARG A 139 22.70 -5.01 -1.00
C ARG A 139 21.61 -4.24 -0.23
N ALA A 140 20.85 -3.34 -0.84
CA ALA A 140 19.60 -2.81 -0.28
C ALA A 140 18.36 -3.66 -0.62
N GLY A 141 18.53 -4.68 -1.48
CA GLY A 141 17.43 -5.42 -2.11
C GLY A 141 16.68 -6.43 -1.25
N LEU A 142 17.18 -6.83 -0.06
CA LEU A 142 16.40 -7.70 0.84
C LEU A 142 15.57 -6.87 1.84
N GLY A 143 16.15 -5.81 2.39
CA GLY A 143 15.47 -4.95 3.37
C GLY A 143 14.34 -4.12 2.75
N TRP A 144 14.57 -3.51 1.57
CA TRP A 144 13.52 -2.77 0.89
C TRP A 144 12.47 -3.65 0.21
N TRP A 145 12.84 -4.83 -0.29
CA TRP A 145 11.84 -5.78 -0.80
C TRP A 145 10.95 -6.32 0.33
N LEU A 146 11.50 -6.56 1.52
CA LEU A 146 10.70 -6.87 2.72
C LEU A 146 9.81 -5.68 3.14
N LEU A 147 10.26 -4.43 3.04
CA LEU A 147 9.43 -3.28 3.39
C LEU A 147 8.32 -3.00 2.36
N ASP A 148 8.62 -3.07 1.07
CA ASP A 148 7.64 -2.81 0.00
C ASP A 148 6.62 -3.95 -0.16
N TYR A 149 7.01 -5.20 0.08
CA TYR A 149 6.12 -6.34 -0.12
C TYR A 149 5.68 -7.02 1.17
N ALA A 150 6.54 -7.17 2.19
CA ALA A 150 6.14 -7.87 3.42
C ALA A 150 5.20 -7.04 4.31
N LEU A 151 5.21 -5.71 4.20
CA LEU A 151 4.28 -4.84 4.93
C LEU A 151 2.85 -4.95 4.37
N PRO A 152 2.60 -4.82 3.04
CA PRO A 152 1.26 -5.07 2.51
C PRO A 152 0.86 -6.55 2.56
N ILE A 153 1.77 -7.50 2.29
CA ILE A 153 1.46 -8.94 2.40
C ILE A 153 1.16 -9.33 3.86
N GLY A 154 1.94 -8.80 4.81
CA GLY A 154 1.70 -9.00 6.24
C GLY A 154 0.38 -8.40 6.70
N LEU A 155 0.01 -7.22 6.19
CA LEU A 155 -1.29 -6.60 6.47
C LEU A 155 -2.45 -7.45 5.93
N VAL A 156 -2.33 -7.99 4.72
CA VAL A 156 -3.33 -8.89 4.13
C VAL A 156 -3.44 -10.20 4.91
N ALA A 157 -2.31 -10.77 5.32
CA ALA A 157 -2.28 -11.98 6.15
C ALA A 157 -2.91 -11.73 7.54
N LEU A 158 -2.66 -10.57 8.15
CA LEU A 158 -3.28 -10.17 9.41
C LEU A 158 -4.79 -10.00 9.25
N LEU A 159 -5.24 -9.33 8.19
CA LEU A 159 -6.66 -9.18 7.84
C LEU A 159 -7.33 -10.54 7.64
N ALA A 160 -6.68 -11.45 6.90
CA ALA A 160 -7.17 -12.80 6.69
C ALA A 160 -7.25 -13.58 8.02
N ALA A 161 -6.26 -13.46 8.91
CA ALA A 161 -6.27 -14.08 10.22
C ALA A 161 -7.39 -13.53 11.13
N VAL A 162 -7.61 -12.21 11.13
CA VAL A 162 -8.71 -11.56 11.86
C VAL A 162 -10.05 -12.03 11.31
N LEU A 163 -10.24 -12.04 9.99
CA LEU A 163 -11.47 -12.55 9.36
C LEU A 163 -11.70 -14.04 9.68
N TRP A 164 -10.64 -14.84 9.70
CA TRP A 164 -10.74 -16.26 10.03
C TRP A 164 -11.10 -16.50 11.50
N THR A 165 -10.52 -15.73 12.42
CA THR A 165 -10.87 -15.81 13.85
C THR A 165 -12.30 -15.36 14.11
N VAL A 166 -12.75 -14.25 13.51
CA VAL A 166 -14.14 -13.77 13.59
C VAL A 166 -15.11 -14.81 13.02
N ALA A 167 -14.82 -15.36 11.83
CA ALA A 167 -15.66 -16.39 11.21
C ALA A 167 -15.74 -17.66 12.08
N ARG A 168 -14.64 -18.06 12.74
CA ARG A 168 -14.62 -19.20 13.65
C ARG A 168 -15.45 -18.95 14.91
N VAL A 169 -15.38 -17.74 15.47
CA VAL A 169 -16.18 -17.33 16.63
C VAL A 169 -17.66 -17.24 16.27
N GLN A 170 -18.02 -16.64 15.13
CA GLN A 170 -19.41 -16.59 14.64
C GLN A 170 -20.00 -17.99 14.43
N ARG A 171 -19.25 -18.93 13.86
CA ARG A 171 -19.70 -20.33 13.73
C ARG A 171 -19.95 -20.98 15.08
N ARG A 172 -19.18 -20.63 16.12
CA ARG A 172 -19.37 -21.14 17.48
C ARG A 172 -20.57 -20.50 18.16
N ALA A 173 -20.77 -19.19 17.98
CA ALA A 173 -21.91 -18.45 18.50
C ALA A 173 -23.23 -18.88 17.86
N ASN A 174 -23.28 -19.11 16.54
CA ASN A 174 -24.47 -19.63 15.86
C ASN A 174 -24.88 -21.01 16.37
N ARG A 175 -23.92 -21.89 16.70
CA ARG A 175 -24.22 -23.18 17.33
C ARG A 175 -24.78 -23.04 18.74
N GLN A 176 -24.40 -22.00 19.47
CA GLN A 176 -24.93 -21.71 20.80
C GLN A 176 -26.33 -21.08 20.73
N LEU A 177 -26.58 -20.21 19.75
CA LEU A 177 -27.91 -19.63 19.51
C LEU A 177 -28.92 -20.71 19.11
N SER A 178 -28.56 -21.62 18.21
CA SER A 178 -29.44 -22.75 17.86
C SER A 178 -29.74 -23.65 19.07
N ALA A 179 -28.76 -23.87 19.95
CA ALA A 179 -28.97 -24.61 21.18
C ALA A 179 -29.85 -23.84 22.18
N SER A 180 -29.76 -22.51 22.20
CA SER A 180 -30.62 -21.65 23.03
C SER A 180 -32.07 -21.65 22.55
N ASP A 181 -32.31 -21.69 21.23
CA ASP A 181 -33.65 -21.79 20.67
C ASP A 181 -34.31 -23.12 21.04
N ASP A 182 -33.55 -24.23 20.98
CA ASP A 182 -34.02 -25.55 21.43
C ASP A 182 -34.33 -25.57 22.94
N ILE A 183 -33.50 -24.92 23.77
CA ILE A 183 -33.75 -24.79 25.22
C ILE A 183 -34.99 -23.93 25.48
N THR A 184 -35.17 -22.85 24.73
CA THR A 184 -36.33 -21.95 24.86
C THR A 184 -37.61 -22.67 24.46
N ARG A 185 -37.57 -23.45 23.38
CA ARG A 185 -38.68 -24.30 22.94
C ARG A 185 -39.04 -25.35 24.00
N ARG A 186 -38.07 -26.09 24.53
CA ARG A 186 -38.29 -27.06 25.61
C ARG A 186 -38.83 -26.41 26.88
N SER A 187 -38.39 -25.18 27.18
CA SER A 187 -38.89 -24.42 28.32
C SER A 187 -40.36 -24.05 28.15
N ARG A 188 -40.78 -23.66 26.93
CA ARG A 188 -42.20 -23.42 26.62
C ARG A 188 -43.03 -24.69 26.75
N GLU A 189 -42.56 -25.80 26.17
CA GLU A 189 -43.24 -27.11 26.28
C GLU A 189 -43.39 -27.56 27.75
N ASN A 190 -42.38 -27.32 28.59
CA ASN A 190 -42.43 -27.62 30.02
C ASN A 190 -43.39 -26.69 30.79
N LEU A 191 -43.43 -25.40 30.45
CA LEU A 191 -44.37 -24.45 31.06
C LEU A 191 -45.83 -24.81 30.71
N GLU A 192 -46.09 -25.21 29.46
CA GLU A 192 -47.41 -25.68 29.04
C GLU A 192 -47.82 -26.95 29.80
N ARG A 193 -46.91 -27.91 29.97
CA ARG A 193 -47.16 -29.11 30.79
C ARG A 193 -47.41 -28.76 32.26
N ALA A 194 -46.66 -27.81 32.81
CA ALA A 194 -46.85 -27.37 34.19
C ALA A 194 -48.21 -26.67 34.37
N ALA A 195 -48.62 -25.82 33.42
CA ALA A 195 -49.93 -25.18 33.42
C ALA A 195 -51.07 -26.21 33.35
N ALA A 196 -50.97 -27.20 32.46
CA ALA A 196 -51.95 -28.28 32.35
C ALA A 196 -52.05 -29.11 33.64
N LEU A 197 -50.92 -29.39 34.30
CA LEU A 197 -50.91 -30.08 35.60
C LEU A 197 -51.55 -29.23 36.70
N GLN A 198 -51.30 -27.92 36.70
CA GLN A 198 -51.90 -27.00 37.67
C GLN A 198 -53.41 -26.91 37.49
N GLU A 199 -53.91 -26.83 36.26
CA GLU A 199 -55.35 -26.89 35.94
C GLU A 199 -55.96 -28.21 36.42
N ALA A 200 -55.30 -29.34 36.15
CA ALA A 200 -55.76 -30.65 36.62
C ALA A 200 -55.79 -30.75 38.16
N GLN A 201 -54.82 -30.15 38.86
CA GLN A 201 -54.82 -30.08 40.33
C GLN A 201 -55.95 -29.21 40.86
N GLN A 202 -56.21 -28.05 40.23
CA GLN A 202 -57.32 -27.18 40.61
C GLN A 202 -58.67 -27.88 40.41
N ALA A 203 -58.86 -28.59 39.30
CA ALA A 203 -60.06 -29.38 39.05
C ALA A 203 -60.27 -30.46 40.13
N ARG A 204 -59.23 -31.24 40.46
CA ARG A 204 -59.30 -32.24 41.54
C ARG A 204 -59.58 -31.63 42.91
N MET A 205 -59.01 -30.46 43.18
CA MET A 205 -59.28 -29.74 44.43
C MET A 205 -60.74 -29.31 44.51
N GLN A 206 -61.32 -28.80 43.43
CA GLN A 206 -62.74 -28.47 43.36
C GLN A 206 -63.63 -29.71 43.57
N GLU A 207 -63.32 -30.83 42.90
CA GLU A 207 -64.03 -32.10 43.11
C GLU A 207 -63.94 -32.55 44.57
N SER A 208 -62.77 -32.44 45.21
CA SER A 208 -62.61 -32.81 46.62
C SER A 208 -63.43 -31.91 47.56
N LEU A 209 -63.54 -30.61 47.25
CA LEU A 209 -64.36 -29.67 48.01
C LEU A 209 -65.86 -29.96 47.83
N GLU A 210 -66.29 -30.30 46.63
CA GLU A 210 -67.66 -30.73 46.38
C GLU A 210 -68.01 -32.03 47.10
N LEU A 211 -67.12 -33.03 47.07
CA LEU A 211 -67.28 -34.28 47.82
C LEU A 211 -67.32 -34.03 49.33
N ALA A 212 -66.45 -33.17 49.85
CA ALA A 212 -66.47 -32.77 51.26
C ALA A 212 -67.81 -32.13 51.63
N ARG A 213 -68.34 -31.20 50.81
CA ARG A 213 -69.65 -30.58 51.02
C ARG A 213 -70.80 -31.59 50.97
N ARG A 214 -70.78 -32.53 50.04
CA ARG A 214 -71.78 -33.61 49.96
C ARG A 214 -71.73 -34.50 51.19
N ASN A 215 -70.54 -34.86 51.65
CA ASN A 215 -70.35 -35.66 52.85
C ASN A 215 -70.84 -34.92 54.10
N THR A 216 -70.52 -33.63 54.27
CA THR A 216 -71.02 -32.85 55.42
C THR A 216 -72.54 -32.75 55.39
N ALA A 217 -73.16 -32.48 54.24
CA ALA A 217 -74.61 -32.42 54.11
C ALA A 217 -75.28 -33.78 54.42
N THR A 218 -74.66 -34.89 54.01
CA THR A 218 -75.15 -36.24 54.31
C THR A 218 -75.05 -36.54 55.81
N LEU A 219 -73.94 -36.17 56.45
CA LEU A 219 -73.75 -36.31 57.89
C LEU A 219 -74.77 -35.46 58.68
N GLU A 220 -75.03 -34.23 58.25
CA GLU A 220 -76.07 -33.38 58.84
C GLU A 220 -77.46 -34.00 58.70
N ALA A 221 -77.81 -34.53 57.53
CA ALA A 221 -79.08 -35.22 57.30
C ALA A 221 -79.22 -36.47 58.20
N ILE A 222 -78.16 -37.27 58.37
CA ILE A 222 -78.14 -38.43 59.28
C ILE A 222 -78.32 -37.97 60.74
N LEU A 223 -77.62 -36.92 61.15
CA LEU A 223 -77.74 -36.37 62.51
C LEU A 223 -79.16 -35.82 62.77
N GLU A 224 -79.78 -35.18 61.78
CA GLU A 224 -81.15 -34.70 61.88
C GLU A 224 -82.16 -35.85 61.96
N GLU A 225 -81.98 -36.90 61.16
CA GLU A 225 -82.80 -38.11 61.20
C GLU A 225 -82.67 -38.85 62.54
N LEU A 226 -81.46 -38.96 63.10
CA LEU A 226 -81.24 -39.50 64.44
C LEU A 226 -81.89 -38.64 65.53
N ARG A 227 -81.89 -37.31 65.38
CA ARG A 227 -82.53 -36.38 66.32
C ARG A 227 -84.06 -36.44 66.25
N ARG A 228 -84.63 -36.75 65.08
CA ARG A 228 -86.09 -36.91 64.88
C ARG A 228 -86.64 -38.23 65.38
N ARG A 229 -85.80 -39.25 65.63
CA ARG A 229 -86.23 -40.49 66.25
C ARG A 229 -86.20 -40.34 67.78
N PRO A 230 -87.35 -40.20 68.47
CA PRO A 230 -87.37 -40.33 69.92
C PRO A 230 -86.91 -41.75 70.26
N VAL A 231 -85.85 -41.85 71.06
CA VAL A 231 -85.35 -43.11 71.60
C VAL A 231 -86.47 -43.74 72.45
N PRO A 232 -87.01 -44.92 72.08
CA PRO A 232 -87.84 -45.72 72.97
C PRO A 232 -87.01 -46.43 74.05
#